data_AF-A0AA36GRB5-F1
#
_entry.id   AF-A0AA36GRB5-F1
#
_cell.length_a   1.000
_cell.length_b   1.000
_cell.length_c   1.000
_cell.angle_alpha   90.00
_cell.angle_beta   90.00
_cell.angle_gamma   90.00
#
_symmetry.space_group_name_H-M   'P 1'
#
loop_
_entity.id
_entity.type
_entity.pdbx_description
1 polymer ?
#
loop_
_entity_poly.entity_id
_entity_poly.type
_entity_poly.pdbx_seq_one_letter_code
_entity_poly.pdbx_strand_id
1 'polypeptide(L)'
;MVQDTKVEDMRLPPLIVSRIVDRAIGPSGTVSKEARTAIGRAASIFIHQMSSHACEYATNKRRKVLTPEDIFQAFHIIECDHLVGPLQESLEVWKTNKAQKSEETRKRKADKKGAEKSLLTADGEDSTTSFTIAPSEEMRLREDELDEHY
;
A
#
# COMPACT_ATOMS: atom_id res chain seq x y z
N MET A 1 28.05 -22.39 7.78
CA MET A 1 27.51 -21.02 7.70
C MET A 1 26.07 -21.14 7.26
N VAL A 2 25.11 -21.01 8.17
CA VAL A 2 23.71 -20.93 7.80
C VAL A 2 23.54 -19.56 7.15
N GLN A 3 23.42 -19.53 5.82
CA GLN A 3 23.01 -18.32 5.13
C GLN A 3 21.62 -17.97 5.66
N ASP A 4 21.46 -16.78 6.22
CA ASP A 4 20.21 -16.32 6.81
C ASP A 4 19.18 -16.10 5.69
N THR A 5 18.49 -17.16 5.29
CA THR A 5 17.59 -17.22 4.13
C THR A 5 16.47 -16.18 4.22
N LYS A 6 16.07 -15.80 5.43
CA LYS A 6 15.02 -14.80 5.67
C LYS A 6 15.41 -13.38 5.21
N VAL A 7 16.69 -13.05 5.25
CA VAL A 7 17.18 -11.73 4.82
C VAL A 7 17.19 -11.63 3.29
N GLU A 8 17.42 -12.75 2.60
CA GLU A 8 17.38 -12.79 1.13
C GLU A 8 15.96 -12.60 0.58
N ASP A 9 14.95 -13.12 1.28
CA ASP A 9 13.54 -12.97 0.91
C ASP A 9 13.04 -11.52 0.99
N MET A 10 13.68 -10.67 1.81
CA MET A 10 13.32 -9.27 1.98
C MET A 10 14.05 -8.32 1.02
N ARG A 11 14.77 -8.84 0.02
CA ARG A 11 15.55 -8.00 -0.91
C ARG A 11 14.62 -7.30 -1.91
N LEU A 12 14.73 -5.98 -1.95
CA LEU A 12 14.04 -5.16 -2.94
C LEU A 12 14.66 -5.34 -4.34
N PRO A 13 13.85 -5.27 -5.42
CA PRO A 13 14.36 -5.36 -6.79
C PRO A 13 15.48 -4.33 -7.07
N PRO A 14 16.71 -4.75 -7.42
CA PRO A 14 17.86 -3.85 -7.55
C PRO A 14 17.66 -2.72 -8.56
N LEU A 15 16.89 -2.98 -9.62
CA LEU A 15 16.57 -1.98 -10.66
C LEU A 15 15.71 -0.83 -10.09
N ILE A 16 14.74 -1.15 -9.23
CA ILE A 16 13.85 -0.16 -8.64
C ILE A 16 14.63 0.70 -7.64
N VAL A 17 15.43 0.06 -6.77
CA VAL A 17 16.34 0.78 -5.85
C VAL A 17 17.25 1.72 -6.62
N SER A 18 17.87 1.26 -7.71
CA SER A 18 18.77 2.09 -8.51
C SER A 18 18.07 3.30 -9.11
N ARG A 19 16.87 3.14 -9.68
CA ARG A 19 16.07 4.24 -10.23
C ARG A 19 15.67 5.27 -9.17
N ILE A 20 15.33 4.83 -7.97
CA ILE A 20 15.00 5.74 -6.86
C ILE A 20 16.23 6.54 -6.44
N VAL A 21 17.38 5.88 -6.29
CA VAL A 21 18.65 6.54 -5.96
C VAL A 21 19.04 7.57 -7.02
N ASP A 22 18.94 7.22 -8.31
CA ASP A 22 19.29 8.13 -9.40
C ASP A 22 18.38 9.36 -9.45
N ARG A 23 17.08 9.18 -9.14
CA ARG A 23 16.14 10.29 -9.01
C ARG A 23 16.47 11.20 -7.82
N ALA A 24 16.96 10.65 -6.72
CA ALA A 24 17.31 11.42 -5.53
C ALA A 24 18.61 12.23 -5.70
N ILE A 25 19.61 11.69 -6.40
CA ILE A 25 20.92 12.35 -6.61
C ILE A 25 20.94 13.33 -7.79
N GLY A 26 20.01 13.19 -8.75
CA GLY A 26 19.94 14.03 -9.94
C GLY A 26 20.97 13.68 -11.02
N PRO A 27 21.00 14.43 -12.14
CA PRO A 27 21.69 14.05 -13.37
C PRO A 27 23.22 14.04 -13.29
N SER A 28 23.81 14.74 -12.30
CA SER A 28 25.26 14.84 -12.14
C SER A 28 25.83 13.90 -11.07
N GLY A 29 24.96 13.24 -10.27
CA GLY A 29 25.40 12.36 -9.19
C GLY A 29 25.71 10.95 -9.68
N THR A 30 26.74 10.33 -9.12
CA THR A 30 27.01 8.89 -9.30
C THR A 30 27.12 8.19 -7.96
N VAL A 31 26.64 6.95 -7.88
CA VAL A 31 26.62 6.13 -6.66
C VAL A 31 27.14 4.73 -7.01
N SER A 32 28.07 4.23 -6.20
CA SER A 32 28.69 2.91 -6.39
C SER A 32 27.68 1.77 -6.24
N LYS A 33 28.02 0.61 -6.82
CA LYS A 33 27.18 -0.60 -6.76
C LYS A 33 27.02 -1.11 -5.33
N GLU A 34 28.07 -0.99 -4.53
CA GLU A 34 28.12 -1.37 -3.13
C GLU A 34 27.19 -0.48 -2.30
N ALA A 35 27.20 0.84 -2.53
CA ALA A 35 26.31 1.78 -1.87
C ALA A 35 24.84 1.50 -2.22
N ARG A 36 24.53 1.23 -3.50
CA ARG A 36 23.17 0.85 -3.91
C ARG A 36 22.69 -0.44 -3.23
N THR A 37 23.58 -1.41 -3.09
CA THR A 37 23.28 -2.66 -2.38
C THR A 37 23.05 -2.42 -0.89
N ALA A 38 23.85 -1.55 -0.27
CA ALA A 38 23.69 -1.15 1.13
C ALA A 38 22.36 -0.41 1.36
N ILE A 39 22.00 0.51 0.46
CA ILE A 39 20.70 1.22 0.51
C ILE A 39 19.54 0.22 0.41
N GLY A 40 19.60 -0.75 -0.50
CA GLY A 40 18.58 -1.80 -0.61
C GLY A 40 18.41 -2.61 0.67
N ARG A 41 19.52 -2.95 1.35
CA ARG A 41 19.48 -3.65 2.65
C ARG A 41 18.94 -2.76 3.76
N ALA A 42 19.36 -1.50 3.81
CA ALA A 42 18.88 -0.52 4.78
C ALA A 42 17.37 -0.28 4.65
N ALA A 43 16.84 -0.24 3.42
CA ALA A 43 15.41 -0.10 3.17
C ALA A 43 14.60 -1.28 3.73
N SER A 44 15.10 -2.52 3.60
CA SER A 44 14.44 -3.69 4.21
C SER A 44 14.39 -3.59 5.73
N ILE A 45 15.50 -3.16 6.36
CA ILE A 45 15.56 -2.92 7.81
C ILE A 45 14.60 -1.80 8.22
N PHE A 46 14.54 -0.73 7.45
CA PHE A 46 13.60 0.38 7.67
C PHE A 46 12.15 -0.08 7.68
N ILE A 47 11.73 -0.87 6.67
CA ILE A 47 10.37 -1.43 6.60
C ILE A 47 10.08 -2.32 7.82
N HIS A 48 11.03 -3.17 8.20
CA HIS A 48 10.90 -4.04 9.36
C HIS A 48 10.75 -3.24 10.66
N GLN A 49 11.60 -2.24 10.87
CA GLN A 49 11.59 -1.40 12.05
C GLN A 49 10.30 -0.58 12.15
N MET A 50 9.88 0.02 11.03
CA MET A 50 8.61 0.75 10.93
C MET A 50 7.42 -0.16 11.30
N SER A 51 7.37 -1.36 10.72
CA SER A 51 6.29 -2.32 10.97
C SER A 51 6.28 -2.75 12.44
N SER A 52 7.46 -3.01 13.02
CA SER A 52 7.59 -3.40 14.42
C SER A 52 7.05 -2.33 15.37
N HIS A 53 7.45 -1.06 15.19
CA HIS A 53 6.98 0.04 16.03
C HIS A 53 5.47 0.31 15.84
N ALA A 54 4.97 0.28 14.61
CA ALA A 54 3.55 0.47 14.37
C ALA A 54 2.72 -0.66 15.01
N CYS A 55 3.17 -1.92 14.91
CA CYS A 55 2.53 -3.06 15.56
C CYS A 55 2.54 -2.93 17.08
N GLU A 56 3.63 -2.44 17.66
CA GLU A 56 3.73 -2.17 19.10
C GLU A 56 2.69 -1.12 19.53
N TYR A 57 2.54 -0.02 18.80
CA TYR A 57 1.52 1.01 19.08
C TYR A 57 0.09 0.46 19.00
N ALA A 58 -0.23 -0.32 17.96
CA ALA A 58 -1.54 -0.94 17.83
C ALA A 58 -1.82 -1.91 18.99
N THR A 59 -0.84 -2.74 19.35
CA THR A 59 -0.94 -3.71 20.44
C THR A 59 -1.12 -3.02 21.79
N ASN A 60 -0.40 -1.93 22.03
CA ASN A 60 -0.53 -1.10 23.22
C ASN A 60 -1.93 -0.50 23.34
N LYS A 61 -2.55 -0.12 22.21
CA LYS A 61 -3.95 0.32 22.10
C LYS A 61 -4.96 -0.84 22.03
N ARG A 62 -4.56 -2.09 22.29
CA ARG A 62 -5.41 -3.30 22.26
C ARG A 62 -6.08 -3.56 20.90
N ARG A 63 -5.48 -3.07 19.81
CA ARG A 63 -5.96 -3.30 18.44
C ARG A 63 -5.14 -4.39 17.76
N LYS A 64 -5.83 -5.26 17.02
CA LYS A 64 -5.21 -6.29 16.15
C LYS A 64 -4.96 -5.79 14.72
N VAL A 65 -5.45 -4.59 14.40
CA VAL A 65 -5.37 -3.99 13.06
C VAL A 65 -4.59 -2.68 13.17
N LEU A 66 -3.61 -2.51 12.29
CA LEU A 66 -2.86 -1.27 12.13
C LEU A 66 -3.75 -0.18 11.54
N THR A 67 -3.70 1.00 12.12
CA THR A 67 -4.32 2.21 11.57
C THR A 67 -3.24 3.16 11.05
N PRO A 68 -3.59 4.13 10.18
CA PRO A 68 -2.63 5.14 9.74
C PRO A 68 -1.97 5.90 10.90
N GLU A 69 -2.70 6.09 12.01
CA GLU A 69 -2.17 6.72 13.22
C GLU A 69 -0.97 5.97 13.79
N ASP A 70 -0.99 4.63 13.80
CA ASP A 70 0.14 3.83 14.32
C ASP A 70 1.40 4.03 13.48
N ILE A 71 1.22 4.17 12.16
CA ILE A 71 2.32 4.43 11.22
C ILE A 71 2.90 5.82 11.46
N PHE A 72 2.06 6.85 11.63
CA PHE A 72 2.55 8.20 11.93
C PHE A 72 3.28 8.29 13.27
N GLN A 73 2.83 7.57 14.30
CA GLN A 73 3.55 7.47 15.57
C GLN A 73 4.88 6.73 15.42
N ALA A 74 4.94 5.69 14.59
CA ALA A 74 6.21 5.02 14.28
C ALA A 74 7.22 5.95 13.59
N PHE A 75 6.77 6.88 12.74
CA PHE A 75 7.65 7.90 12.12
C PHE A 75 8.33 8.81 13.14
N HIS A 76 7.67 9.14 14.26
CA HIS A 76 8.26 9.92 15.35
C HIS A 76 9.34 9.12 16.11
N ILE A 77 9.12 7.81 16.34
CA ILE A 77 10.12 6.96 17.00
C ILE A 77 11.39 6.83 16.18
N ILE A 78 11.25 6.63 14.86
CA ILE A 78 12.40 6.43 13.96
C ILE A 78 13.03 7.75 13.49
N GLU A 79 12.63 8.87 14.08
CA GLU A 79 13.18 10.21 13.81
C GLU A 79 13.05 10.64 12.33
N CYS A 80 11.98 10.19 11.65
CA CYS A 80 11.72 10.48 10.24
C CYS A 80 10.52 11.44 10.06
N ASP A 81 10.38 12.43 10.95
CA ASP A 81 9.24 13.34 10.98
C ASP A 81 9.04 14.16 9.70
N HIS A 82 10.13 14.44 9.01
CA HIS A 82 10.13 15.13 7.71
C HIS A 82 9.33 14.37 6.62
N LEU A 83 9.10 13.06 6.79
CA LEU A 83 8.29 12.25 5.88
C LEU A 83 6.80 12.25 6.21
N VAL A 84 6.39 12.75 7.38
CA VAL A 84 4.99 12.74 7.82
C VAL A 84 4.11 13.60 6.92
N GLY A 85 4.55 14.83 6.60
CA GLY A 85 3.80 15.75 5.73
C GLY A 85 3.53 15.17 4.34
N PRO A 86 4.58 14.77 3.58
CA PRO A 86 4.40 14.13 2.27
C PRO A 86 3.54 12.85 2.31
N LEU A 87 3.62 12.09 3.41
CA LEU A 87 2.81 10.87 3.57
C LEU A 87 1.33 11.18 3.83
N GLN A 88 1.03 12.24 4.60
CA GLN A 88 -0.35 12.70 4.83
C GLN A 88 -1.02 13.15 3.52
N GLU A 89 -0.31 13.93 2.70
CA GLU A 89 -0.79 14.34 1.37
C GLU A 89 -1.08 13.12 0.48
N SER A 90 -0.16 12.16 0.45
CA SER A 90 -0.34 10.91 -0.29
C SER A 90 -1.55 10.10 0.21
N LEU A 91 -1.82 10.12 1.52
CA LEU A 91 -2.98 9.45 2.13
C LEU A 91 -4.30 10.13 1.71
N GLU A 92 -4.34 11.45 1.62
CA GLU A 92 -5.52 12.20 1.16
C GLU A 92 -5.81 11.94 -0.32
N VAL A 93 -4.79 11.95 -1.18
CA VAL A 93 -4.90 11.58 -2.59
C VAL A 93 -5.41 10.13 -2.74
N TRP A 94 -4.95 9.22 -1.90
CA TRP A 94 -5.45 7.85 -1.91
C TRP A 94 -6.92 7.75 -1.51
N LYS A 95 -7.35 8.47 -0.46
CA LYS A 95 -8.75 8.49 0.01
C LYS A 95 -9.69 9.04 -1.06
N THR A 96 -9.31 10.15 -1.70
CA THR A 96 -10.10 10.77 -2.78
C THR A 96 -10.23 9.84 -3.98
N ASN A 97 -9.12 9.23 -4.44
CA ASN A 97 -9.14 8.24 -5.52
C ASN A 97 -9.99 7.00 -5.18
N LYS A 98 -9.94 6.53 -3.94
CA LYS A 98 -10.77 5.40 -3.48
C LYS A 98 -12.26 5.75 -3.52
N ALA A 99 -12.62 6.96 -3.10
CA ALA A 99 -14.00 7.45 -3.15
C ALA A 99 -14.51 7.54 -4.60
N GLN A 100 -13.72 8.12 -5.51
CA GLN A 100 -14.06 8.22 -6.93
C GLN A 100 -14.27 6.85 -7.58
N LYS A 101 -13.40 5.87 -7.29
CA LYS A 101 -13.54 4.51 -7.83
C LYS A 101 -14.80 3.79 -7.30
N SER A 102 -15.16 4.03 -6.04
CA SER A 102 -16.39 3.53 -5.44
C SER A 102 -17.63 4.13 -6.10
N GLU A 103 -17.60 5.44 -6.37
CA GLU A 103 -18.69 6.15 -7.04
C GLU A 103 -18.84 5.70 -8.50
N GLU A 104 -17.74 5.51 -9.22
CA GLU A 104 -17.76 5.00 -10.60
C GLU A 104 -18.33 3.58 -10.66
N THR A 105 -17.98 2.71 -9.71
CA THR A 105 -18.55 1.36 -9.64
C THR A 105 -20.04 1.35 -9.25
N ARG A 106 -20.48 2.27 -8.38
CA ARG A 106 -21.91 2.46 -8.08
C ARG A 106 -22.68 2.95 -9.31
N LYS A 107 -22.13 3.90 -10.05
CA LYS A 107 -22.73 4.43 -11.29
C LYS A 107 -22.82 3.36 -12.39
N ARG A 108 -21.75 2.59 -12.62
CA ARG A 108 -21.75 1.44 -13.55
C ARG A 108 -22.76 0.36 -13.14
N LYS A 109 -22.99 0.11 -11.84
CA LYS A 109 -24.03 -0.82 -11.37
C LYS A 109 -25.44 -0.27 -11.54
N ALA A 110 -25.63 1.04 -11.38
CA ALA A 110 -26.91 1.70 -11.65
C ALA A 110 -27.25 1.69 -13.15
N ASP A 111 -26.27 1.96 -14.02
CA ASP A 111 -26.42 1.91 -15.47
C ASP A 111 -26.67 0.48 -15.97
N LYS A 112 -26.03 -0.54 -15.37
CA LYS A 112 -26.26 -1.96 -15.70
C LYS A 112 -27.67 -2.44 -15.29
N LYS A 113 -28.24 -1.94 -14.19
CA LYS A 113 -29.65 -2.19 -13.81
C LYS A 113 -30.65 -1.47 -14.71
N GLY A 114 -30.25 -0.41 -15.40
CA GLY A 114 -31.05 0.25 -16.44
C GLY A 114 -31.00 -0.48 -17.80
N ALA A 115 -29.89 -1.13 -18.11
CA ALA A 115 -29.67 -1.82 -19.39
C ALA A 115 -30.19 -3.27 -19.44
N GLU A 116 -30.46 -3.93 -18.30
CA GLU A 116 -30.94 -5.33 -18.27
C GLU A 116 -32.40 -5.51 -18.75
N LYS A 117 -33.08 -4.44 -19.19
CA LYS A 117 -34.38 -4.52 -19.87
C LYS A 117 -34.27 -4.46 -21.40
N SER A 118 -33.07 -4.48 -21.99
CA SER A 118 -32.93 -4.55 -23.44
C SER A 118 -31.67 -5.31 -23.87
N LEU A 119 -31.92 -6.45 -24.52
CA LEU A 119 -31.07 -7.18 -25.47
C LEU A 119 -29.96 -8.11 -24.93
N LEU A 120 -30.24 -9.41 -25.09
CA LEU A 120 -29.26 -10.46 -25.39
C LEU A 120 -28.45 -10.10 -26.65
N THR A 121 -27.12 -10.24 -26.61
CA THR A 121 -26.28 -11.13 -27.48
C THR A 121 -24.80 -10.68 -27.55
N ALA A 122 -23.91 -11.68 -27.61
CA ALA A 122 -22.54 -11.73 -28.15
C ALA A 122 -21.33 -11.17 -27.33
N ASP A 123 -20.65 -12.12 -26.68
CA ASP A 123 -19.22 -12.52 -26.71
C ASP A 123 -18.08 -11.55 -27.13
N GLY A 124 -16.94 -11.62 -26.40
CA GLY A 124 -15.64 -11.10 -26.83
C GLY A 124 -14.67 -10.70 -25.70
N GLU A 125 -13.63 -11.49 -25.50
CA GLU A 125 -12.48 -11.34 -24.57
C GLU A 125 -11.58 -10.12 -24.86
N ASP A 126 -10.93 -9.53 -23.83
CA ASP A 126 -9.46 -9.32 -23.83
C ASP A 126 -8.92 -8.88 -22.43
N SER A 127 -7.71 -9.35 -22.18
CA SER A 127 -6.92 -9.38 -20.98
C SER A 127 -6.16 -8.06 -20.74
N THR A 128 -6.37 -7.45 -19.58
CA THR A 128 -5.37 -6.55 -18.97
C THR A 128 -5.33 -6.84 -17.47
N THR A 129 -4.30 -7.57 -17.04
CA THR A 129 -4.04 -7.88 -15.63
C THR A 129 -3.58 -6.62 -14.90
N SER A 130 -4.54 -5.74 -14.60
CA SER A 130 -4.37 -4.72 -13.58
C SER A 130 -4.25 -5.45 -12.24
N PHE A 131 -3.06 -5.38 -11.63
CA PHE A 131 -2.83 -5.84 -10.27
C PHE A 131 -3.61 -4.94 -9.30
N THR A 132 -4.93 -5.12 -9.24
CA THR A 132 -5.77 -4.56 -8.19
C THR A 132 -5.79 -5.55 -7.05
N ILE A 133 -5.17 -5.19 -5.93
CA ILE A 133 -5.38 -5.88 -4.66
C ILE A 133 -6.87 -5.73 -4.33
N ALA A 134 -7.64 -6.79 -4.55
CA ALA A 134 -9.02 -6.87 -4.11
C ALA A 134 -9.01 -6.79 -2.58
N PRO A 135 -9.88 -5.97 -1.95
CA PRO A 135 -10.07 -6.02 -0.51
C PRO A 135 -10.40 -7.46 -0.13
N SER A 136 -9.62 -8.03 0.80
CA SER A 136 -9.86 -9.36 1.33
C SER A 136 -11.29 -9.48 1.87
N GLU A 137 -11.89 -10.66 1.68
CA GLU A 137 -13.28 -11.00 2.02
C GLU A 137 -13.63 -10.66 3.48
N GLU A 138 -12.63 -10.69 4.37
CA GLU A 138 -12.72 -10.31 5.78
C GLU A 138 -13.11 -8.83 6.01
N MET A 139 -12.73 -7.93 5.10
CA MET A 139 -13.05 -6.50 5.21
C MET A 139 -14.45 -6.18 4.66
N ARG A 140 -15.01 -7.08 3.83
CA ARG A 140 -16.31 -6.92 3.19
C ARG A 140 -17.47 -7.25 4.14
N LEU A 141 -17.21 -8.17 5.08
CA LEU A 141 -18.21 -8.65 6.05
C LEU A 141 -18.36 -7.74 7.28
N ARG A 142 -17.45 -6.77 7.51
CA ARG A 142 -17.56 -5.85 8.65
C ARG A 142 -18.48 -4.64 8.43
N GLU A 143 -18.92 -4.39 7.19
CA GLU A 143 -19.89 -3.30 6.92
C GLU A 143 -21.34 -3.73 7.18
N ASP A 144 -21.65 -5.03 7.24
CA ASP A 144 -23.02 -5.54 7.38
C ASP A 144 -23.45 -5.80 8.85
N GLU A 145 -22.53 -5.80 9.83
CA GLU A 145 -22.86 -6.10 11.24
C GLU A 145 -23.20 -4.88 12.12
N LEU A 146 -23.24 -3.65 11.57
CA LEU A 146 -23.51 -2.45 12.37
C LEU A 146 -24.95 -1.92 12.30
N ASP A 147 -25.84 -2.55 11.54
CA ASP A 147 -27.25 -2.14 11.41
C ASP A 147 -28.25 -3.03 12.18
N GLU A 148 -27.79 -3.97 13.00
CA GLU A 148 -28.65 -4.69 13.95
C GLU A 148 -28.12 -4.58 15.38
N HIS A 149 -28.37 -3.45 16.05
CA HIS A 149 -28.75 -3.46 17.48
C HIS A 149 -29.24 -2.09 17.96
N TYR A 150 -30.55 -2.06 18.26
CA TYR A 150 -31.38 -1.08 18.98
C TYR A 150 -31.72 0.27 18.32
#